data_AF-A0A0R2NMT4-F1
#
_entry.id   AF-A0A0R2NMT4-F1
#
_cell.length_a   1.000
_cell.length_b   1.000
_cell.length_c   1.000
_cell.angle_alpha   90.00
_cell.angle_beta   90.00
_cell.angle_gamma   90.00
#
_symmetry.space_group_name_H-M   'P 1'
#
loop_
_entity.id
_entity.type
_entity.pdbx_description
1 polymer ?
#
loop_
_entity_poly.entity_id
_entity_poly.type
_entity_poly.pdbx_seq_one_letter_code
_entity_poly.pdbx_strand_id
1 'polypeptide(L)' 'MDQVKANNTSASCWTVIDNNVYNLTNWISSHPGGAGAIRSLCGVDGTSSFKAQHANQSNPASRLSSYLLGPLSR' A
#
# COMPACT_ATOMS: atom_id res chain seq x y z
N MET A 1 7.58 7.44 -9.53
CA MET A 1 6.48 7.89 -8.62
C MET A 1 5.20 8.31 -9.36
N ASP A 2 5.26 8.76 -10.60
CA ASP A 2 4.10 9.36 -11.28
C ASP A 2 2.92 8.42 -11.43
N GLN A 3 3.16 7.15 -11.77
CA GLN A 3 2.11 6.13 -11.81
C GLN A 3 1.47 5.93 -10.44
N VAL A 4 2.24 5.95 -9.36
CA VAL A 4 1.68 5.84 -8.00
C VAL A 4 0.75 7.02 -7.74
N LYS A 5 1.22 8.25 -7.97
CA LYS A 5 0.42 9.47 -7.78
C LYS A 5 -0.86 9.51 -8.64
N ALA A 6 -0.83 8.93 -9.84
CA ALA A 6 -2.01 8.82 -10.71
C ALA A 6 -3.04 7.79 -10.19
N ASN A 7 -2.62 6.82 -9.40
CA ASN A 7 -3.47 5.79 -8.79
C ASN A 7 -3.74 6.14 -7.31
N ASN A 8 -4.41 7.28 -7.09
CA ASN A 8 -4.64 7.90 -5.79
C ASN A 8 -6.10 7.85 -5.29
N THR A 9 -6.94 6.96 -5.85
CA THR A 9 -8.36 6.87 -5.50
C THR A 9 -8.72 5.50 -4.96
N SER A 10 -9.90 5.33 -4.35
CA SER A 10 -10.36 4.00 -3.93
C SER A 10 -10.63 3.04 -5.11
N ALA A 11 -10.88 3.57 -6.30
CA ALA A 11 -11.09 2.77 -7.51
C ALA A 11 -9.76 2.36 -8.18
N SER A 12 -8.68 3.09 -7.90
CA SER A 12 -7.32 2.70 -8.26
C SER A 12 -6.35 3.25 -7.22
N CYS A 13 -5.94 2.37 -6.30
CA CYS A 13 -5.18 2.72 -5.11
C CYS A 13 -3.83 2.02 -5.11
N TRP A 14 -2.77 2.76 -5.44
CA TRP A 14 -1.40 2.26 -5.37
C TRP A 14 -0.63 2.99 -4.28
N THR A 15 0.33 2.30 -3.67
CA THR A 15 1.21 2.89 -2.65
C THR A 15 2.62 2.34 -2.79
N VAL A 16 3.60 3.08 -2.28
CA VAL A 16 4.98 2.59 -2.12
C VAL A 16 5.19 2.14 -0.68
N ILE A 17 5.77 0.95 -0.50
CA ILE A 17 6.27 0.47 0.78
C ILE A 17 7.65 -0.13 0.54
N ASP A 18 8.67 0.41 1.21
CA ASP A 18 10.06 -0.04 1.11
C ASP A 18 10.53 -0.15 -0.35
N ASN A 19 10.40 0.95 -1.12
CA ASN A 19 10.76 1.07 -2.53
C ASN A 19 10.06 0.09 -3.48
N ASN A 20 8.97 -0.55 -3.06
CA ASN A 20 8.15 -1.41 -3.90
C ASN A 20 6.75 -0.83 -4.06
N VAL A 21 6.17 -0.98 -5.24
CA VAL A 21 4.83 -0.49 -5.59
C VAL A 21 3.82 -1.61 -5.40
N TYR A 22 2.71 -1.30 -4.73
CA TYR A 22 1.62 -2.25 -4.47
C TYR A 22 0.29 -1.71 -4.96
N ASN A 23 -0.52 -2.56 -5.60
CA ASN A 23 -1.90 -2.25 -5.94
C ASN A 23 -2.85 -2.77 -4.85
N LEU A 24 -3.29 -1.88 -3.97
CA LEU A 24 -4.12 -2.23 -2.81
C LEU A 24 -5.63 -2.05 -3.07
N THR A 25 -6.04 -1.75 -4.30
CA THR A 25 -7.44 -1.48 -4.67
C THR A 25 -8.41 -2.53 -4.12
N ASN A 26 -8.11 -3.81 -4.35
CA ASN A 26 -8.97 -4.92 -3.91
C ASN A 26 -8.78 -5.28 -2.43
N TRP A 27 -7.81 -4.70 -1.75
CA TRP A 27 -7.54 -4.95 -0.33
C TRP A 27 -8.27 -3.98 0.60
N ILE A 28 -8.71 -2.82 0.09
CA ILE A 28 -9.34 -1.75 0.88
C ILE A 28 -10.45 -2.28 1.82
N SER A 29 -11.39 -3.08 1.29
CA SER A 29 -12.53 -3.58 2.07
C SER A 29 -12.21 -4.73 3.01
N SER A 30 -11.07 -5.40 2.79
CA SER A 30 -10.68 -6.61 3.54
C SER A 30 -9.58 -6.33 4.57
N HIS A 31 -9.08 -5.09 4.65
CA HIS A 31 -8.05 -4.71 5.59
C HIS A 31 -8.57 -4.71 7.04
N PRO A 32 -7.98 -5.50 7.96
CA PRO A 32 -8.43 -5.59 9.36
C PRO A 32 -8.36 -4.26 10.13
N GLY A 33 -7.40 -3.39 9.80
CA GLY A 33 -7.28 -2.05 10.38
C GLY A 33 -8.28 -1.04 9.80
N GLY A 34 -9.22 -1.50 8.96
CA GLY A 34 -10.25 -0.69 8.33
C GLY A 34 -9.83 -0.11 6.98
N ALA A 35 -10.84 0.17 6.14
CA ALA A 35 -10.66 0.72 4.80
C ALA A 35 -10.01 2.10 4.78
N GLY A 36 -10.26 2.93 5.81
CA GLY A 36 -9.69 4.28 5.91
C GLY A 36 -8.15 4.27 5.92
N ALA A 37 -7.54 3.29 6.58
CA ALA A 37 -6.09 3.15 6.66
C ALA A 37 -5.45 2.85 5.30
N ILE A 38 -6.14 2.13 4.40
CA ILE A 38 -5.64 1.90 3.04
C ILE A 38 -5.89 3.11 2.15
N ARG A 39 -7.07 3.74 2.28
CA ARG A 39 -7.42 4.94 1.49
C ARG A 39 -6.44 6.09 1.69
N SER A 40 -5.91 6.26 2.90
CA SER A 40 -4.90 7.29 3.19
C SER A 40 -3.54 7.02 2.54
N LEU A 41 -3.30 5.82 2.02
CA LEU A 41 -2.05 5.43 1.37
C LEU A 41 -2.12 5.51 -0.16
N CYS A 42 -3.30 5.71 -0.74
CA CYS A 42 -3.44 5.79 -2.19
C CYS A 42 -2.67 6.99 -2.73
N GLY A 43 -1.77 6.76 -3.69
CA GLY A 43 -1.02 7.81 -4.36
C GLY A 43 0.27 8.25 -3.67
N VAL A 44 0.63 7.67 -2.53
CA VAL A 44 1.75 8.15 -1.70
C VAL A 44 2.74 7.03 -1.35
N ASP A 45 3.91 7.44 -0.84
CA ASP A 45 4.81 6.55 -0.12
C ASP A 45 4.28 6.32 1.30
N GLY A 46 3.76 5.11 1.53
CA GLY A 46 3.16 4.66 2.77
C GLY A 46 4.15 3.99 3.72
N THR A 47 5.45 3.96 3.41
CA THR A 47 6.45 3.18 4.16
C THR A 47 6.44 3.50 5.65
N SER A 48 6.48 4.78 6.02
CA SER A 48 6.49 5.21 7.43
C SER A 48 5.21 4.83 8.16
N SER A 49 4.05 5.04 7.52
CA SER A 49 2.73 4.69 8.09
C SER A 49 2.58 3.19 8.28
N PHE A 50 3.03 2.40 7.31
CA PHE A 50 3.00 0.94 7.39
C PHE A 50 3.89 0.44 8.54
N LYS A 51 5.14 0.92 8.62
CA LYS A 51 6.07 0.53 9.68
C LYS A 51 5.57 0.92 11.07
N ALA A 52 5.04 2.14 11.22
CA ALA A 52 4.50 2.61 12.50
C ALA A 52 3.41 1.68 13.07
N GLN A 53 2.58 1.10 12.19
CA GLN A 53 1.48 0.23 12.62
C GLN A 53 1.83 -1.26 12.66
N HIS A 54 2.78 -1.71 11.82
CA HIS A 54 3.02 -3.13 11.57
C HIS A 54 4.43 -3.62 11.90
N ALA A 55 5.33 -2.78 12.43
CA ALA A 55 6.72 -3.17 12.71
C ALA A 55 6.88 -4.42 13.60
N ASN A 56 5.92 -4.67 14.51
CA ASN A 56 5.96 -5.79 15.45
C ASN A 56 5.03 -6.95 15.06
N GLN A 57 4.60 -7.02 13.80
CA GLN A 57 3.67 -8.04 13.31
C GLN A 57 4.34 -8.94 12.27
N SER A 58 4.14 -10.24 12.39
CA SER A 58 4.82 -11.24 11.55
C SER A 58 4.24 -11.34 10.13
N ASN A 59 2.95 -11.01 9.96
CA ASN A 59 2.18 -11.36 8.77
C ASN A 59 1.85 -10.22 7.77
N PRO A 60 1.83 -8.92 8.12
CA PRO A 60 1.43 -7.86 7.18
C PRO A 60 2.26 -7.81 5.90
N ALA A 61 3.57 -8.05 6.00
CA ALA A 61 4.46 -8.09 4.83
C ALA A 61 4.12 -9.26 3.88
N SER A 62 3.76 -10.42 4.42
CA SER A 62 3.31 -11.58 3.62
C SER A 62 1.99 -11.29 2.89
N ARG A 63 1.09 -10.51 3.49
CA ARG A 63 -0.14 -10.11 2.80
C ARG A 63 0.14 -9.14 1.65
N LEU A 64 1.12 -8.23 1.80
CA LEU A 64 1.50 -7.28 0.76
C LEU A 64 2.04 -7.95 -0.51
N SER A 65 2.73 -9.09 -0.40
CA SER A 65 3.33 -9.74 -1.58
C SER A 65 2.30 -10.15 -2.64
N SER A 66 1.05 -10.42 -2.25
CA SER A 66 -0.05 -10.70 -3.18
C SER A 66 -0.48 -9.50 -4.04
N TYR A 67 -0.04 -8.29 -3.67
CA TYR A 67 -0.43 -7.03 -4.31
C TYR A 67 0.76 -6.31 -4.98
N LEU A 68 1.94 -6.94 -4.98
CA LEU A 68 3.17 -6.37 -5.50
C LEU A 68 3.10 -6.19 -7.02
N LEU A 69 3.34 -4.97 -7.50
CA LEU A 69 3.55 -4.66 -8.91
C LEU A 69 5.03 -4.72 -9.31
N GLY A 70 5.93 -4.45 -8.35
CA GLY A 70 7.37 -4.49 -8.57
C GLY A 70 8.10 -3.33 -7.88
N PRO A 71 9.42 -3.19 -8.09
CA PRO A 71 10.19 -2.08 -7.54
C PRO A 71 9.76 -0.74 -8.13
N LEU A 72 9.87 0.32 -7.33
CA LEU A 72 9.66 1.69 -7.79
C LEU A 72 10.73 2.04 -8.85
N SER A 73 10.29 2.19 -10.09
CA SER A 73 11.14 2.67 -11.18
C SER A 73 11.54 4.14 -10.96
N ARG A 74 12.78 4.45 -11.35
CA ARG A 74 13.31 5.82 -11.38
C ARG A 74 12.64 6.65 -12.46
#